data_AF-A9MQA6-F1
#
_entry.id   AF-A9MQA6-F1
#
_cell.length_a   1.000
_cell.length_b   1.000
_cell.length_c   1.000
_cell.angle_alpha   90.00
_cell.angle_beta   90.00
_cell.angle_gamma   90.00
#
_symmetry.space_group_name_H-M   'P 1'
#
loop_
_entity.id
_entity.type
_entity.pdbx_description
1 polymer ?
#
loop_
_entity_poly.entity_id
_entity_poly.type
_entity_poly.pdbx_seq_one_letter_code
_entity_poly.pdbx_strand_id
1 'polypeptide(L)' 'MSDVTVVSCPTCGKPVVWGEVSPFRPFCSKRCQLIDLGEWAAEEKRIASSGDLSDSDDWSEER' A
#
# COMPACT_ATOMS: atom_id res chain seq x y z
N MET A 1 -7.94 28.89 -3.58
CA MET A 1 -7.12 28.05 -4.48
C MET A 1 -7.21 26.64 -3.93
N SER A 2 -7.61 25.67 -4.74
CA SER A 2 -7.61 24.26 -4.33
C SER A 2 -6.19 23.73 -4.48
N ASP A 3 -5.48 23.55 -3.38
CA ASP A 3 -4.14 22.96 -3.41
C ASP A 3 -4.25 21.52 -3.94
N VAL A 4 -3.61 21.26 -5.08
CA VAL A 4 -3.55 19.93 -5.67
C VAL A 4 -2.53 19.11 -4.91
N THR A 5 -2.99 18.14 -4.11
CA THR A 5 -2.08 17.20 -3.46
C THR A 5 -1.44 16.30 -4.51
N VAL A 6 -0.11 16.18 -4.47
CA VAL A 6 0.67 15.29 -5.35
C VAL A 6 1.52 14.38 -4.47
N VAL A 7 1.48 13.08 -4.74
CA VAL A 7 2.26 12.06 -4.02
C VAL A 7 3.22 11.34 -4.98
N SER A 8 4.25 10.71 -4.44
CA SER A 8 5.18 9.89 -5.23
C SER A 8 4.65 8.46 -5.36
N CYS A 9 4.63 7.92 -6.58
CA CYS A 9 4.30 6.51 -6.82
C CYS A 9 5.31 5.61 -6.08
N PRO A 10 4.87 4.74 -5.15
CA PRO A 10 5.79 3.91 -4.35
C PRO A 10 6.68 2.98 -5.19
N THR A 11 6.17 2.54 -6.35
CA THR A 11 6.87 1.57 -7.23
C THR A 11 7.87 2.21 -8.19
N CYS A 12 7.67 3.46 -8.62
CA CYS A 12 8.51 4.06 -9.68
C CYS A 12 8.86 5.53 -9.49
N GLY A 13 8.40 6.16 -8.41
CA GLY A 13 8.71 7.55 -8.07
C GLY A 13 8.00 8.62 -8.90
N LYS A 14 7.19 8.24 -9.91
CA LYS A 14 6.44 9.22 -10.71
C LYS A 14 5.45 10.02 -9.85
N PRO A 15 5.29 11.33 -10.09
CA PRO A 15 4.29 12.13 -9.39
C PRO A 15 2.87 11.68 -9.76
N VAL A 16 2.00 11.57 -8.76
CA VAL A 16 0.60 11.17 -8.89
C VAL A 16 -0.28 12.23 -8.25
N VAL A 17 -1.15 12.83 -9.05
CA VAL A 17 -2.13 13.82 -8.56
C VAL A 17 -3.20 13.10 -7.73
N TRP A 18 -3.47 13.57 -6.53
CA TRP A 18 -4.48 13.02 -5.62
C TRP A 18 -5.90 13.44 -6.03
N GLY A 19 -6.38 12.93 -7.17
CA GLY A 19 -7.72 13.20 -7.69
C GLY A 19 -8.20 12.12 -8.68
N GLU A 20 -9.42 12.25 -9.17
CA GLU A 20 -10.05 11.28 -10.08
C GLU A 20 -9.23 11.00 -11.34
N VAL A 21 -8.42 11.95 -11.78
CA VAL A 21 -7.45 11.80 -12.88
C VAL A 21 -6.46 10.64 -12.68
N SER A 22 -6.21 10.25 -11.43
CA SER A 22 -5.35 9.10 -11.07
C SER A 22 -6.19 8.00 -10.42
N PRO A 23 -6.78 7.07 -11.19
CA PRO A 23 -7.68 6.05 -10.64
C PRO A 23 -6.96 4.99 -9.79
N PHE A 24 -5.63 4.84 -9.94
CA PHE A 24 -4.83 3.82 -9.26
C PHE A 24 -3.99 4.37 -8.09
N ARG A 25 -4.33 5.54 -7.54
CA ARG A 25 -3.61 6.16 -6.41
C ARG A 25 -3.37 5.15 -5.27
N PRO A 26 -2.19 5.16 -4.61
CA PRO A 26 -1.07 6.09 -4.80
C PRO A 26 -0.18 5.76 -6.02
N PHE A 27 -0.53 4.75 -6.82
CA PHE A 27 0.25 4.32 -7.98
C PHE A 27 -0.07 5.14 -9.23
N CYS A 28 0.94 5.35 -10.07
CA CYS A 28 0.77 6.10 -11.32
C CYS A 28 -0.02 5.32 -12.41
N SER A 29 -0.23 4.01 -12.22
CA SER A 29 -0.91 3.13 -13.18
C SER A 29 -1.23 1.77 -12.55
N LYS A 30 -2.16 1.02 -13.16
CA LYS A 30 -2.46 -0.38 -12.80
C LYS A 30 -1.22 -1.28 -12.78
N ARG A 31 -0.26 -1.04 -13.69
CA ARG A 31 0.98 -1.81 -13.75
C ARG A 31 1.79 -1.70 -12.46
N CYS A 32 1.96 -0.49 -11.93
CA CYS A 32 2.71 -0.28 -10.69
C CYS A 32 1.99 -0.90 -9.48
N GLN A 33 0.65 -0.79 -9.42
CA GLN A 33 -0.15 -1.45 -8.38
C GLN A 33 0.04 -2.98 -8.39
N LEU A 34 0.04 -3.60 -9.57
CA LEU A 34 0.24 -5.05 -9.70
C LEU A 34 1.67 -5.50 -9.38
N ILE A 35 2.68 -4.67 -9.68
CA ILE A 35 4.06 -4.95 -9.29
C ILE A 35 4.18 -4.93 -7.76
N ASP A 36 3.67 -3.90 -7.10
CA ASP A 36 3.68 -3.81 -5.63
C ASP A 36 3.00 -5.03 -5.01
N LEU A 37 1.81 -5.40 -5.50
CA LEU A 37 1.12 -6.63 -5.08
C LEU A 37 1.97 -7.90 -5.32
N GLY A 38 2.69 -7.97 -6.44
CA GLY A 38 3.59 -9.08 -6.75
C GLY A 38 4.76 -9.18 -5.78
N GLU A 39 5.37 -8.05 -5.38
CA GLU A 39 6.45 -8.00 -4.39
C GLU A 39 5.97 -8.49 -3.01
N TRP A 40 4.72 -8.19 -2.63
CA TRP A 40 4.10 -8.77 -1.43
C TRP A 40 3.90 -10.27 -1.55
N ALA A 41 3.38 -10.75 -2.68
CA ALA A 41 3.16 -12.18 -2.92
C ALA A 41 4.46 -12.98 -2.97
N ALA A 42 5.56 -12.36 -3.39
CA ALA A 42 6.90 -12.94 -3.42
C ALA A 42 7.66 -12.82 -2.08
N GLU A 43 7.01 -12.31 -1.02
CA GLU A 43 7.60 -12.05 0.30
C GLU A 43 8.81 -11.09 0.30
N GLU A 44 8.97 -10.28 -0.76
CA GLU A 44 10.04 -9.28 -0.86
C GLU A 44 9.77 -8.07 0.05
N LYS A 45 8.49 -7.82 0.35
CA LYS A 45 8.04 -6.84 1.35
C LYS A 45 7.62 -7.55 2.62
N ARG A 46 8.05 -7.02 3.76
CA ARG A 46 7.78 -7.55 5.11
C ARG A 46 7.51 -6.38 6.05
N ILE A 47 6.53 -6.53 6.92
CA ILE A 47 6.34 -5.61 8.05
C ILE A 47 7.18 -6.14 9.20
N ALA A 48 8.00 -5.28 9.81
CA ALA A 48 8.75 -5.66 10.99
C ALA A 48 7.78 -5.90 12.15
N SER A 49 7.91 -7.05 12.81
CA SER A 49 7.20 -7.35 14.05
C SER A 49 8.15 -7.12 15.23
N SER A 50 7.69 -6.38 16.24
CA SER A 50 8.33 -6.42 17.56
C SER A 50 8.09 -7.82 18.10
N GLY A 51 9.12 -8.64 18.23
CA GLY A 51 9.04 -10.09 18.52
C GLY A 51 8.31 -10.53 19.80
N ASP A 52 7.57 -9.64 20.46
CA ASP A 52 6.55 -9.97 21.45
C ASP A 52 5.25 -10.40 20.76
N LEU A 53 5.30 -11.53 20.08
CA LEU A 53 4.09 -12.27 19.72
C LEU A 53 3.71 -13.12 20.94
N SER A 54 3.18 -12.48 21.99
CA SER A 54 2.26 -13.15 22.89
C SER A 54 1.00 -13.47 22.06
N ASP A 55 1.04 -14.61 21.38
CA ASP A 55 -0.04 -15.19 20.57
C ASP A 55 -1.18 -15.67 21.47
N SER A 56 -1.85 -14.74 22.15
CA SER A 56 -3.07 -15.00 22.91
C SER A 56 -4.24 -14.36 22.17
N ASP A 57 -4.89 -15.16 21.33
CA ASP A 57 -6.32 -15.12 21.00
C ASP A 57 -7.08 -13.81 21.26
N ASP A 58 -7.13 -12.89 20.27
CA ASP A 58 -8.19 -11.86 20.20
C ASP A 58 -9.17 -12.10 19.04
N TRP A 59 -8.91 -13.09 18.17
CA TRP A 59 -9.96 -13.61 17.28
C TRP A 59 -10.83 -14.63 18.03
N SER A 60 -11.38 -14.20 19.18
CA SER A 60 -12.46 -14.93 19.85
C SER A 60 -13.74 -14.78 19.02
N GLU A 61 -14.30 -15.90 18.56
CA GLU A 61 -15.57 -15.97 17.86
C GLU A 61 -16.70 -15.25 18.64
N GLU A 62 -17.23 -14.13 18.11
CA GLU A 62 -18.62 -13.75 18.40
C GLU A 62 -19.52 -14.56 17.45
N ARG A 63 -19.98 -15.68 18.03
CA ARG A 63 -21.00 -16.63 17.59
C ARG A 63 -22.23 -16.05 16.90
#